data_AF-Q78WV9-F1
#
_entry.id   AF-Q78WV9-F1
#
_cell.length_a   1.000
_cell.length_b   1.000
_cell.length_c   1.000
_cell.angle_alpha   90.00
_cell.angle_beta   90.00
_cell.angle_gamma   90.00
#
_symmetry.space_group_name_H-M   'P 1'
#
loop_
_entity.id
_entity.type
_entity.pdbx_description
1 polymer ?
#
loop_
_entity_poly.entity_id
_entity_poly.type
_entity_poly.pdbx_seq_one_letter_code
_entity_poly.pdbx_strand_id
1 'polypeptide(L)'
;MATEPRKPSSAPSPPDQAPEEDLVIVKIEEDHGWDEESGVHENNTPGQELFRLRFRQLCYQETLGPREALIQLRAFCHQWLRPDLNSKEQILELLVLEQFLTILPGELQALVKEHQLQNGEEVVTLLEDLERQINVLGRPVSSCACCD
;
A
#
# COMPACT_ATOMS: atom_id res chain seq x y z
N MET A 1 -32.38 -84.47 23.70
CA MET A 1 -32.69 -83.93 25.04
C MET A 1 -32.26 -82.45 24.99
N ALA A 2 -33.16 -81.47 24.82
CA ALA A 2 -34.02 -80.86 25.86
C ALA A 2 -33.15 -80.36 27.03
N THR A 3 -33.05 -79.09 27.44
CA THR A 3 -33.96 -77.92 27.45
C THR A 3 -33.13 -76.64 27.68
N GLU A 4 -33.24 -75.64 26.80
CA GLU A 4 -33.84 -74.29 26.98
C GLU A 4 -33.12 -73.23 27.87
N PRO A 5 -33.25 -71.93 27.50
CA PRO A 5 -32.39 -70.80 27.87
C PRO A 5 -33.08 -69.79 28.82
N ARG A 6 -32.34 -68.78 29.30
CA ARG A 6 -32.93 -67.59 29.94
C ARG A 6 -32.69 -66.31 29.11
N LYS A 7 -33.83 -65.67 28.84
CA LYS A 7 -34.23 -64.49 28.05
C LYS A 7 -34.12 -63.19 28.93
N PRO A 8 -34.67 -62.00 28.55
CA PRO A 8 -34.61 -61.16 27.33
C PRO A 8 -34.05 -59.75 27.63
N SER A 9 -33.90 -58.89 26.60
CA SER A 9 -34.58 -57.58 26.44
C SER A 9 -33.75 -56.74 25.46
N SER A 10 -34.23 -56.07 24.41
CA SER A 10 -35.52 -55.94 23.73
C SER A 10 -35.19 -55.15 22.45
N ALA A 11 -35.70 -55.56 21.30
CA ALA A 11 -35.76 -54.76 20.05
C ALA A 11 -37.24 -54.33 19.85
N PRO A 12 -37.62 -53.33 19.00
CA PRO A 12 -37.33 -53.32 17.56
C PRO A 12 -37.09 -51.93 16.89
N SER A 13 -36.69 -51.97 15.61
CA SER A 13 -36.41 -50.87 14.66
C SER A 13 -37.65 -50.51 13.77
N PRO A 14 -37.52 -49.86 12.57
CA PRO A 14 -37.49 -48.43 12.16
C PRO A 14 -38.72 -48.03 11.26
N PRO A 15 -38.85 -46.85 10.59
CA PRO A 15 -38.19 -46.58 9.28
C PRO A 15 -37.89 -45.10 8.91
N ASP A 16 -36.98 -44.94 7.93
CA ASP A 16 -36.96 -44.01 6.78
C ASP A 16 -37.54 -42.58 6.89
N GLN A 17 -36.72 -41.56 6.62
CA GLN A 17 -37.02 -40.37 5.79
C GLN A 17 -35.96 -39.26 5.98
N ALA A 18 -35.22 -38.96 4.90
CA ALA A 18 -34.70 -37.61 4.71
C ALA A 18 -35.87 -36.65 4.47
N PRO A 19 -35.73 -35.39 4.90
CA PRO A 19 -35.79 -34.34 3.89
C PRO A 19 -34.63 -33.35 4.01
N GLU A 20 -34.19 -32.90 2.84
CA GLU A 20 -33.51 -31.64 2.61
C GLU A 20 -34.37 -30.49 3.14
N GLU A 21 -33.75 -29.43 3.66
CA GLU A 21 -34.25 -28.06 3.93
C GLU A 21 -33.41 -27.51 5.10
N ASP A 22 -32.89 -26.30 5.15
CA ASP A 22 -32.80 -25.16 4.26
C ASP A 22 -31.73 -24.26 4.91
N LEU A 23 -30.93 -23.58 4.09
CA LEU A 23 -29.81 -22.76 4.57
C LEU A 23 -30.37 -21.47 5.19
N VAL A 24 -30.53 -21.44 6.52
CA VAL A 24 -30.77 -20.15 7.21
C VAL A 24 -29.42 -19.48 7.48
N ILE A 25 -28.89 -18.83 6.44
CA ILE A 25 -27.86 -17.80 6.63
C ILE A 25 -28.55 -16.64 7.33
N VAL A 26 -28.27 -16.49 8.62
CA VAL A 26 -28.65 -15.29 9.37
C VAL A 26 -27.96 -14.10 8.69
N LYS A 27 -28.74 -13.28 7.98
CA LYS A 27 -28.34 -11.92 7.59
C LYS A 27 -28.03 -11.17 8.88
N ILE A 28 -26.75 -11.06 9.21
CA ILE A 28 -26.31 -10.06 10.17
C ILE A 28 -26.41 -8.73 9.44
N GLU A 29 -27.33 -7.90 9.92
CA GLU A 29 -27.51 -6.55 9.46
C GLU A 29 -26.23 -5.77 9.71
N GLU A 30 -25.73 -5.25 8.59
CA GLU A 30 -24.58 -4.40 8.41
C GLU A 30 -24.92 -3.03 9.00
N ASP A 31 -24.54 -2.80 10.26
CA ASP A 31 -24.55 -1.47 10.87
C ASP A 31 -23.36 -1.31 11.83
N HIS A 32 -22.18 -1.16 11.23
CA HIS A 32 -21.07 -0.49 11.88
C HIS A 32 -20.62 0.62 10.94
N GLY A 33 -21.14 1.82 11.24
CA GLY A 33 -20.86 3.06 10.54
C GLY A 33 -19.39 3.20 10.19
N TRP A 34 -19.15 3.35 8.90
CA TRP A 34 -17.90 3.84 8.36
C TRP A 34 -17.75 5.28 8.85
N ASP A 35 -17.12 5.46 10.02
CA ASP A 35 -16.45 6.72 10.31
C ASP A 35 -15.26 6.78 9.36
N GLU A 36 -15.55 7.42 8.24
CA GLU A 36 -14.64 7.92 7.24
C GLU A 36 -13.80 9.01 7.89
N GLU A 37 -12.87 8.60 8.76
CA GLU A 37 -11.92 9.52 9.39
C GLU A 37 -10.50 9.03 9.15
N SER A 38 -9.90 9.62 8.12
CA SER A 38 -8.45 9.83 8.00
C SER A 38 -7.60 8.57 8.01
N GLY A 39 -7.61 7.86 6.88
CA GLY A 39 -6.47 7.05 6.44
C GLY A 39 -5.28 7.96 6.15
N VAL A 40 -4.69 8.57 7.19
CA VAL A 40 -3.33 9.10 7.13
C VAL A 40 -2.48 7.90 6.72
N HIS A 41 -2.04 7.91 5.47
CA HIS A 41 -1.33 6.82 4.84
C HIS A 41 0.09 6.78 5.42
N GLU A 42 0.20 6.34 6.68
CA GLU A 42 1.43 6.23 7.47
C GLU A 42 2.30 5.03 7.01
N ASN A 43 2.29 4.72 5.71
CA ASN A 43 2.77 3.45 5.20
C ASN A 43 4.22 3.48 4.66
N ASN A 44 4.81 4.67 4.50
CA ASN A 44 6.16 4.82 3.97
C ASN A 44 7.18 5.01 5.10
N THR A 45 7.50 3.91 5.79
CA THR A 45 8.55 3.86 6.83
C THR A 45 9.92 4.18 6.21
N PRO A 46 10.88 4.84 6.91
CA PRO A 46 12.23 5.12 6.42
C PRO A 46 13.00 3.92 5.82
N GLY A 47 12.62 2.69 6.16
CA GLY A 47 13.18 1.48 5.57
C GLY A 47 12.82 1.25 4.10
N GLN A 48 11.71 1.81 3.60
CA GLN A 48 11.24 1.59 2.23
C GLN A 48 12.16 2.20 1.18
N GLU A 49 12.66 3.41 1.46
CA GLU A 49 13.63 4.10 0.59
C GLU A 49 14.96 3.33 0.51
N LEU A 50 15.38 2.68 1.61
CA LEU A 50 16.56 1.83 1.61
C LEU A 50 16.40 0.64 0.64
N PHE A 51 15.22 -0.01 0.62
CA PHE A 51 14.96 -1.12 -0.30
C PHE A 51 14.89 -0.66 -1.75
N ARG A 52 14.35 0.54 -2.02
CA ARG A 52 14.41 1.16 -3.35
C ARG A 52 15.85 1.31 -3.82
N LEU A 53 16.71 1.89 -2.98
CA LEU A 53 18.12 2.07 -3.32
C LEU A 53 18.81 0.73 -3.57
N ARG A 54 18.58 -0.28 -2.72
CA ARG A 54 19.12 -1.64 -2.92
C ARG A 54 18.62 -2.29 -4.22
N PHE A 55 17.35 -2.09 -4.57
CA PHE A 55 16.79 -2.56 -5.84
C PHE A 55 17.50 -1.92 -7.05
N ARG A 56 17.68 -0.59 -7.04
CA ARG A 56 18.27 0.16 -8.15
C ARG A 56 19.79 0.00 -8.26
N GLN A 57 20.47 -0.20 -7.14
CA GLN A 57 21.93 -0.24 -7.04
C GLN A 57 22.50 -1.67 -7.00
N LEU A 58 21.67 -2.70 -7.10
CA LEU A 58 22.15 -4.09 -7.11
C LEU A 58 23.18 -4.29 -8.23
N CYS A 59 24.40 -4.63 -7.83
CA CYS A 59 25.51 -4.89 -8.73
C CYS A 59 25.55 -6.38 -9.07
N TYR A 60 25.40 -6.74 -10.35
CA TYR A 60 25.35 -8.15 -10.77
C TYR A 60 26.62 -8.92 -10.36
N GLN A 61 27.78 -8.27 -10.41
CA GLN A 61 29.07 -8.87 -10.04
C GLN A 61 29.15 -9.27 -8.56
N GLU A 62 28.31 -8.69 -7.70
CA GLU A 62 28.23 -9.02 -6.27
C GLU A 62 27.31 -10.20 -5.97
N THR A 63 26.65 -10.75 -6.99
CA THR A 63 25.71 -11.87 -6.85
C THR A 63 26.36 -13.20 -7.23
N LEU A 64 25.82 -14.31 -6.71
CA LEU A 64 26.27 -15.67 -7.04
C LEU A 64 25.87 -16.13 -8.46
N GLY A 65 25.34 -15.23 -9.29
CA GLY A 65 24.90 -15.49 -10.64
C GLY A 65 23.47 -15.01 -10.92
N PRO A 66 22.94 -15.29 -12.12
CA PRO A 66 21.72 -14.64 -12.61
C PRO A 66 20.47 -15.02 -11.84
N ARG A 67 20.40 -16.25 -11.34
CA ARG A 67 19.27 -16.70 -10.51
C ARG A 67 19.23 -15.97 -9.18
N GLU A 68 20.39 -15.82 -8.54
CA GLU A 68 20.51 -15.12 -7.26
C GLU A 68 20.20 -13.62 -7.43
N ALA A 69 20.75 -12.99 -8.47
CA ALA A 69 20.44 -11.60 -8.81
C ALA A 69 18.93 -11.37 -8.97
N LEU A 70 18.23 -12.25 -9.69
CA LEU A 70 16.79 -12.14 -9.89
C LEU A 70 15.99 -12.33 -8.59
N ILE A 71 16.41 -13.26 -7.71
CA ILE A 71 15.78 -13.48 -6.41
C ILE A 71 15.92 -12.23 -5.54
N GLN A 72 17.11 -11.65 -5.46
CA GLN A 72 17.35 -10.42 -4.68
C GLN A 72 16.57 -9.23 -5.25
N LEU A 73 16.56 -9.03 -6.57
CA LEU A 73 15.77 -7.97 -7.20
C LEU A 73 14.27 -8.10 -6.87
N ARG A 74 13.72 -9.31 -6.91
CA ARG A 74 12.32 -9.55 -6.52
C ARG A 74 12.08 -9.23 -5.05
N ALA A 75 12.99 -9.65 -4.17
CA ALA A 75 12.88 -9.37 -2.74
C ALA A 75 12.94 -7.86 -2.44
N PHE A 76 13.90 -7.14 -3.02
CA PHE A 76 13.99 -5.68 -2.85
C PHE A 76 12.80 -4.95 -3.45
N CYS A 77 12.34 -5.35 -4.64
CA CYS A 77 11.14 -4.79 -5.27
C CYS A 77 9.91 -4.98 -4.38
N HIS A 78 9.73 -6.16 -3.81
CA HIS A 78 8.62 -6.45 -2.90
C HIS A 78 8.68 -5.63 -1.61
N GLN A 79 9.85 -5.49 -1.01
CA GLN A 79 10.03 -4.68 0.20
C GLN A 79 9.91 -3.17 -0.07
N TRP A 80 10.27 -2.73 -1.27
CA TRP A 80 10.10 -1.34 -1.69
C TRP A 80 8.64 -1.01 -2.04
N LEU A 81 7.98 -1.81 -2.87
CA LEU A 81 6.63 -1.51 -3.37
C LEU A 81 5.52 -2.05 -2.48
N ARG A 82 5.83 -2.96 -1.55
CA ARG A 82 4.89 -3.59 -0.59
C ARG A 82 3.53 -3.94 -1.20
N PRO A 83 3.48 -4.82 -2.22
CA PRO A 83 2.23 -5.14 -2.92
C PRO A 83 1.16 -5.80 -2.04
N ASP A 84 1.52 -6.28 -0.84
CA ASP A 84 0.54 -6.77 0.15
C ASP A 84 -0.26 -5.65 0.81
N LEU A 85 0.27 -4.41 0.80
CA LEU A 85 -0.36 -3.24 1.42
C LEU A 85 -0.76 -2.16 0.41
N ASN A 86 -0.07 -2.09 -0.71
CA ASN A 86 -0.31 -1.08 -1.73
C ASN A 86 -1.16 -1.65 -2.86
N SER A 87 -2.20 -0.92 -3.24
CA SER A 87 -2.95 -1.17 -4.46
C SER A 87 -2.07 -0.97 -5.69
N LYS A 88 -2.52 -1.45 -6.84
CA LYS A 88 -1.84 -1.24 -8.12
C LYS A 88 -1.63 0.26 -8.39
N GLU A 89 -2.66 1.06 -8.12
CA GLU A 89 -2.65 2.51 -8.32
C GLU A 89 -1.62 3.17 -7.40
N GLN A 90 -1.57 2.78 -6.12
CA GLN A 90 -0.55 3.26 -5.18
C GLN A 90 0.87 2.89 -5.60
N ILE A 91 1.07 1.67 -6.11
CA ILE A 91 2.37 1.25 -6.67
C ILE A 91 2.75 2.12 -7.87
N LEU A 92 1.81 2.42 -8.77
CA LEU A 92 2.06 3.30 -9.91
C LEU A 92 2.45 4.71 -9.44
N GLU A 93 1.74 5.27 -8.45
CA GLU A 93 2.07 6.58 -7.89
C GLU A 93 3.46 6.59 -7.24
N LEU A 94 3.89 5.54 -6.54
CA LEU A 94 5.26 5.44 -6.02
C LEU A 94 6.33 5.47 -7.14
N LEU A 95 6.04 4.81 -8.27
CA LEU A 95 6.94 4.82 -9.44
C LEU A 95 6.94 6.18 -10.14
N VAL A 96 5.79 6.84 -10.25
CA VAL A 96 5.66 8.20 -10.78
C VAL A 96 6.43 9.18 -9.90
N LEU A 97 6.26 9.10 -8.57
CA LEU A 97 7.00 9.92 -7.62
C LEU A 97 8.51 9.71 -7.75
N GLU A 98 8.98 8.47 -7.82
CA GLU A 98 10.41 8.19 -8.05
C GLU A 98 10.91 8.90 -9.32
N GLN A 99 10.19 8.74 -10.43
CA GLN A 99 10.55 9.36 -11.69
C GLN A 99 10.49 10.89 -11.62
N PHE A 100 9.47 11.45 -10.98
CA PHE A 100 9.28 12.88 -10.79
C PHE A 100 10.45 13.49 -10.03
N LEU A 101 10.86 12.86 -8.93
CA LEU A 101 12.03 13.30 -8.16
C LEU A 101 13.32 13.26 -8.97
N THR A 102 13.48 12.28 -9.88
CA THR A 102 14.70 12.19 -10.70
C THR A 102 14.83 13.27 -11.78
N ILE A 103 13.70 13.85 -12.23
CA ILE A 103 13.72 14.90 -13.27
C ILE A 103 13.79 16.31 -12.70
N LEU A 104 13.59 16.47 -11.38
CA LEU A 104 13.73 17.76 -10.73
C LEU A 104 15.19 18.27 -10.81
N PRO A 105 15.41 19.57 -11.04
CA PRO A 105 16.70 20.23 -10.83
C PRO A 105 17.27 19.94 -9.43
N GLY A 106 18.60 19.96 -9.30
CA GLY A 106 19.29 19.56 -8.08
C GLY A 106 18.89 20.38 -6.85
N GLU A 107 18.62 21.67 -7.03
CA GLU A 107 18.18 22.60 -5.98
C GLU A 107 16.82 22.18 -5.42
N LEU A 108 15.88 21.80 -6.30
CA LEU A 108 14.55 21.36 -5.91
C LEU A 108 14.60 19.97 -5.26
N GLN A 109 15.45 19.07 -5.76
CA GLN A 109 15.67 17.76 -5.11
C GLN A 109 16.20 17.91 -3.68
N ALA A 110 17.09 18.87 -3.43
CA ALA A 110 17.62 19.12 -2.08
C ALA A 110 16.52 19.57 -1.13
N LEU A 111 15.64 20.46 -1.58
CA LEU A 111 14.49 20.92 -0.81
C LEU A 111 13.53 19.76 -0.47
N VAL A 112 13.19 18.92 -1.45
CA VAL A 112 12.31 17.77 -1.20
C VAL A 112 12.92 16.80 -0.18
N LYS A 113 14.24 16.59 -0.22
CA LYS A 113 14.95 15.74 0.76
C LYS A 113 14.95 16.34 2.17
N GLU A 114 15.09 17.65 2.29
CA GLU A 114 15.03 18.36 3.57
C GLU A 114 13.65 18.19 4.23
N HIS A 115 12.58 18.29 3.44
CA HIS A 115 11.20 18.13 3.90
C HIS A 115 10.74 16.67 4.02
N GLN A 116 11.56 15.69 3.61
CA GLN A 116 11.24 14.25 3.66
C GLN A 116 9.88 13.89 3.03
N LEU A 117 9.50 14.57 1.95
CA LEU A 117 8.18 14.36 1.34
C LEU A 117 8.06 12.96 0.74
N GLN A 118 6.90 12.33 0.95
CA GLN A 118 6.67 10.93 0.60
C GLN A 118 5.54 10.75 -0.44
N ASN A 119 4.89 11.84 -0.83
CA ASN A 119 3.79 11.83 -1.77
C ASN A 119 3.98 12.84 -2.91
N GLY A 120 3.48 12.52 -4.10
CA GLY A 120 3.58 13.37 -5.30
C GLY A 120 2.94 14.75 -5.11
N GLU A 121 1.73 14.78 -4.57
CA GLU A 121 0.98 16.01 -4.34
C GLU A 121 1.65 16.92 -3.31
N GLU A 122 2.28 16.35 -2.28
CA GLU A 122 3.05 17.13 -1.29
C GLU A 122 4.23 17.84 -1.96
N VAL A 123 4.96 17.10 -2.82
CA VAL A 123 6.08 17.66 -3.57
C VAL A 123 5.60 18.77 -4.51
N VAL A 124 4.53 18.54 -5.26
CA VAL A 124 3.97 19.55 -6.17
C VAL A 124 3.54 20.80 -5.39
N THR A 125 2.81 20.64 -4.28
CA THR A 125 2.35 21.76 -3.45
C THR A 125 3.53 22.62 -2.97
N LEU A 126 4.60 21.99 -2.49
CA LEU A 126 5.81 22.71 -2.08
C LEU A 126 6.44 23.49 -3.23
N LEU A 127 6.53 22.89 -4.42
CA LEU A 127 7.14 23.50 -5.59
C LEU A 127 6.30 24.66 -6.15
N GLU A 128 4.98 24.52 -6.20
CA GLU A 128 4.05 25.59 -6.61
C GLU A 128 4.09 26.77 -5.63
N ASP A 129 4.20 26.49 -4.33
CA ASP A 129 4.36 27.51 -3.30
C ASP A 129 5.67 28.30 -3.47
N LEU A 130 6.77 27.61 -3.78
CA LEU A 130 8.05 28.25 -4.06
C LEU A 130 7.99 29.09 -5.34
N GLU A 131 7.39 28.58 -6.42
CA GLU A 131 7.21 29.31 -7.66
C GLU A 131 6.38 30.58 -7.45
N ARG A 132 5.28 30.49 -6.68
CA ARG A 132 4.46 31.65 -6.32
C ARG A 132 5.25 32.69 -5.54
N GLN A 133 6.09 32.28 -4.58
CA GLN A 133 6.93 33.21 -3.82
C GLN A 133 7.94 33.93 -4.73
N ILE A 134 8.60 33.23 -5.64
CA ILE A 134 9.53 33.82 -6.61
C ILE A 134 8.79 34.84 -7.50
N ASN A 135 7.60 34.48 -8.00
CA ASN A 135 6.79 35.35 -8.85
C ASN A 135 6.30 36.63 -8.13
N VAL A 136 5.98 36.53 -6.83
CA VAL A 136 5.59 37.70 -6.01
C VAL A 136 6.79 38.60 -5.72
N LEU A 137 7.95 38.03 -5.43
CA LEU A 137 9.19 38.76 -5.16
C LEU A 137 9.85 39.33 -6.44
N GLY A 138 9.53 38.77 -7.60
CA GLY A 138 10.01 39.18 -8.92
C GLY A 138 9.20 40.30 -9.59
N ARG A 139 8.13 40.83 -8.95
CA ARG A 139 7.46 42.02 -9.49
C ARG A 139 8.39 43.23 -9.38
N PRO A 140 8.68 43.96 -10.47
CA PRO A 140 9.31 45.27 -10.32
C PRO A 140 8.38 46.11 -9.48
N VAL A 141 8.93 46.71 -8.41
CA VAL A 141 8.27 47.78 -7.67
C VAL A 141 7.78 48.74 -8.73
N SER A 142 6.45 48.87 -8.89
CA SER A 142 5.89 49.92 -9.72
C SER A 142 6.54 51.20 -9.22
N SER A 143 7.46 51.74 -10.03
CA SER A 143 8.08 53.02 -9.76
C SER A 143 6.92 53.96 -9.53
N CYS A 144 6.75 54.36 -8.27
CA CYS A 144 5.82 55.39 -7.92
C CYS A 144 6.30 56.60 -8.71
N ALA A 145 5.58 56.95 -9.77
CA ALA A 145 5.74 58.24 -10.41
C ALA A 145 5.18 59.26 -9.42
N CYS A 146 5.99 59.58 -8.40
CA CYS A 146 5.81 60.78 -7.62
C CYS A 146 6.01 61.97 -8.56
N CYS A 147 4.97 62.80 -8.62
CA CYS A 147 4.99 64.25 -8.85
C CYS A 147 5.60 64.76 -10.18
N ASP A 148 4.74 65.27 -11.05
CA ASP A 148 4.77 66.68 -11.46
C ASP A 148 3.37 67.15 -11.87
#